data_AF-A0A973P7B4-F1
#
_entry.id   AF-A0A973P7B4-F1
#
_cell.length_a   1.000
_cell.length_b   1.000
_cell.length_c   1.000
_cell.angle_alpha   90.00
_cell.angle_beta   90.00
_cell.angle_gamma   90.00
#
_symmetry.space_group_name_H-M   'P 1'
#
loop_
_entity.id
_entity.type
_entity.pdbx_description
1 polymer ?
#
loop_
_entity_poly.entity_id
_entity_poly.type
_entity_poly.pdbx_seq_one_letter_code
_entity_poly.pdbx_strand_id
1 'polypeptide(L)'
;MTLPLHRRAVVADTHNDLLMAVAARPPRKWASFFRERWLPQLVEGGVGLQILPVFIDDPYRPEGALRQTLRMIECAHVLAEGNPDAVRLCVDAAGIDEAIDGGRIALVLAMESMPGLDESVELISTVHRLGVRVA
;
A
#
# COMPACT_ATOMS: atom_id res chain seq x y z
N MET A 1 -28.41 13.90 0.23
CA MET A 1 -27.59 14.79 1.09
C MET A 1 -26.35 14.07 1.66
N THR A 2 -25.59 13.33 0.85
CA THR A 2 -24.44 12.52 1.32
C THR A 2 -23.09 13.19 1.07
N LEU A 3 -22.97 13.99 0.02
CA LEU A 3 -21.74 14.75 -0.32
C LEU A 3 -21.17 15.62 0.81
N PRO A 4 -21.98 16.34 1.63
CA PRO A 4 -21.45 17.14 2.73
C PRO A 4 -20.85 16.32 3.87
N LEU A 5 -21.31 15.08 4.08
CA LEU A 5 -20.72 14.16 5.05
C LEU A 5 -19.41 13.62 4.51
N HIS A 6 -19.42 13.12 3.27
CA HIS A 6 -18.25 12.54 2.62
C HIS A 6 -17.05 13.50 2.61
N ARG A 7 -17.26 14.79 2.29
CA ARG A 7 -16.19 15.81 2.28
C ARG A 7 -15.61 16.17 3.65
N ARG A 8 -16.27 15.78 4.76
CA ARG A 8 -15.83 16.10 6.13
C ARG A 8 -15.30 14.88 6.89
N ALA A 9 -15.50 13.68 6.35
CA ALA A 9 -15.06 12.44 6.95
C ALA A 9 -13.77 11.97 6.28
N VAL A 10 -12.86 11.38 7.08
CA VAL A 10 -11.74 10.62 6.51
C VAL A 10 -12.29 9.30 5.99
N VAL A 11 -12.15 9.07 4.69
CA VAL A 11 -12.42 7.76 4.10
C VAL A 11 -11.16 6.91 4.24
N ALA A 12 -11.27 5.88 5.06
CA ALA A 12 -10.24 4.88 5.26
C ALA A 12 -10.66 3.58 4.57
N ASP A 13 -9.95 3.23 3.51
CA ASP A 13 -10.08 1.93 2.86
C ASP A 13 -9.07 0.96 3.46
N THR A 14 -9.59 -0.16 3.99
CA THR A 14 -8.78 -1.12 4.73
C THR A 14 -8.24 -2.27 3.88
N HIS A 15 -8.54 -2.32 2.58
CA HIS A 15 -8.08 -3.39 1.71
C HIS A 15 -8.32 -3.09 0.21
N ASN A 16 -7.25 -2.80 -0.54
CA ASN A 16 -7.32 -2.60 -2.00
C ASN A 16 -6.11 -3.18 -2.74
N ASP A 17 -6.36 -4.12 -3.65
CA ASP A 17 -5.34 -4.82 -4.45
C ASP A 17 -4.63 -3.97 -5.52
N LEU A 18 -4.71 -2.64 -5.47
CA LEU A 18 -3.99 -1.76 -6.40
C LEU A 18 -2.49 -2.06 -6.41
N LEU A 19 -1.91 -2.45 -5.28
CA LEU A 19 -0.47 -2.74 -5.19
C LEU A 19 -0.09 -3.93 -6.06
N MET A 20 -0.93 -4.98 -6.12
CA MET A 20 -0.75 -6.10 -7.05
C MET A 20 -0.77 -5.61 -8.51
N ALA A 21 -1.75 -4.77 -8.86
CA ALA A 21 -1.90 -4.26 -10.22
C ALA A 21 -0.72 -3.37 -10.65
N VAL A 22 -0.13 -2.61 -9.73
CA VAL A 22 1.09 -1.82 -9.99
C VAL A 22 2.31 -2.71 -10.07
N ALA A 23 2.50 -3.65 -9.13
CA ALA A 23 3.66 -4.54 -9.07
C ALA A 23 3.78 -5.47 -10.29
N ALA A 24 2.67 -5.75 -10.97
CA ALA A 24 2.64 -6.47 -12.26
C ALA A 24 3.30 -5.69 -13.42
N ARG A 25 3.60 -4.40 -13.26
CA ARG A 25 4.30 -3.58 -14.25
C ARG A 25 5.82 -3.67 -14.08
N PRO A 26 6.61 -3.30 -15.10
CA PRO A 26 8.07 -3.16 -14.94
C PRO A 26 8.41 -2.15 -13.82
N PRO A 27 9.42 -2.40 -12.97
CA PRO A 27 9.71 -1.54 -11.81
C PRO A 27 9.85 -0.04 -12.12
N ARG A 28 10.52 0.29 -13.22
CA ARG A 28 10.65 1.68 -13.73
C ARG A 28 9.34 2.40 -14.03
N LYS A 29 8.20 1.68 -14.06
CA LYS A 29 6.87 2.22 -14.31
C LYS A 29 5.98 2.23 -13.07
N TRP A 30 6.40 1.70 -11.93
CA TRP A 30 5.52 1.57 -10.76
C TRP A 30 4.95 2.91 -10.29
N ALA A 31 5.83 3.88 -10.03
CA ALA A 31 5.42 5.21 -9.58
C ALA A 31 4.54 5.94 -10.61
N SER A 32 4.93 5.94 -11.89
CA SER A 32 4.16 6.63 -12.94
C SER A 32 2.83 5.96 -13.22
N PHE A 33 2.78 4.62 -13.24
CA PHE A 33 1.52 3.88 -13.44
C PHE A 33 0.55 4.12 -12.28
N PHE A 34 1.02 4.13 -11.03
CA PHE A 34 0.21 4.51 -9.88
C PHE A 34 -0.34 5.94 -10.03
N ARG A 35 0.53 6.91 -10.34
CA ARG A 35 0.14 8.32 -10.52
C ARG A 35 -0.90 8.51 -11.61
N GLU A 36 -0.75 7.83 -12.73
CA GLU A 36 -1.62 8.00 -13.90
C GLU A 36 -2.95 7.24 -13.77
N ARG A 37 -2.94 6.08 -13.11
CA ARG A 37 -4.10 5.16 -13.12
C ARG A 37 -4.85 5.11 -11.80
N TRP A 38 -4.17 5.19 -10.67
CA TRP A 38 -4.80 4.98 -9.36
C TRP A 38 -5.03 6.29 -8.62
N LEU A 39 -4.02 7.17 -8.58
CA LEU A 39 -4.10 8.40 -7.81
C LEU A 39 -5.32 9.28 -8.14
N PRO A 40 -5.72 9.50 -9.42
CA PRO A 40 -6.88 10.34 -9.72
C PRO A 40 -8.18 9.77 -9.15
N GLN A 41 -8.34 8.44 -9.18
CA GLN A 41 -9.52 7.75 -8.65
C GLN A 41 -9.59 7.84 -7.12
N LEU A 42 -8.45 7.69 -6.44
CA LEU A 42 -8.39 7.83 -4.98
C LEU A 42 -8.71 9.27 -4.54
N VAL A 43 -8.20 10.27 -5.26
CA VAL A 43 -8.49 11.69 -5.01
C VAL A 43 -9.95 12.02 -5.29
N GLU A 44 -10.50 11.59 -6.43
CA GLU A 44 -11.91 11.79 -6.78
C GLU A 44 -12.85 11.10 -5.78
N GLY A 45 -12.46 9.91 -5.30
CA GLY A 45 -13.17 9.15 -4.28
C GLY A 45 -12.98 9.65 -2.85
N GLY A 46 -12.18 10.70 -2.62
CA GLY A 46 -11.97 11.29 -1.29
C GLY A 46 -11.25 10.36 -0.30
N VAL A 47 -10.44 9.41 -0.78
CA VAL A 47 -9.71 8.44 0.06
C VAL A 47 -8.56 9.15 0.77
N GLY A 48 -8.58 9.12 2.11
CA GLY A 48 -7.53 9.71 2.96
C GLY A 48 -6.52 8.67 3.47
N LEU A 49 -6.96 7.43 3.66
CA LEU A 49 -6.13 6.31 4.09
C LEU A 49 -6.41 5.10 3.19
N GLN A 50 -5.35 4.47 2.68
CA GLN A 50 -5.42 3.29 1.84
C GLN A 50 -4.47 2.22 2.36
N ILE A 51 -5.03 1.09 2.79
CA ILE A 51 -4.24 -0.10 3.11
C ILE A 51 -3.91 -0.84 1.82
N LEU A 52 -2.64 -1.20 1.66
CA LEU A 52 -2.05 -1.89 0.51
C LEU A 52 -1.68 -3.33 0.91
N PRO A 53 -2.55 -4.32 0.67
CA PRO A 53 -2.24 -5.72 0.89
C PRO A 53 -1.10 -6.21 -0.02
N VAL A 54 -0.17 -6.94 0.59
CA VAL A 54 0.86 -7.73 -0.07
C VAL A 54 0.28 -9.11 -0.35
N PHE A 55 -0.36 -9.21 -1.51
CA PHE A 55 -0.99 -10.43 -2.02
C PHE A 55 -0.06 -11.21 -2.96
N ILE A 56 0.10 -12.50 -2.74
CA ILE A 56 0.92 -13.37 -3.59
C ILE A 56 0.03 -14.35 -4.33
N ASP A 57 0.02 -14.28 -5.65
CA ASP A 57 -0.76 -15.17 -6.52
C ASP A 57 -0.15 -16.59 -6.60
N ASP A 58 -0.97 -17.58 -6.96
CA ASP A 58 -0.60 -19.00 -7.00
C ASP A 58 0.63 -19.32 -7.86
N PRO A 59 0.87 -18.69 -9.03
CA PRO A 59 2.05 -18.97 -9.85
C PRO A 59 3.39 -18.66 -9.18
N TYR A 60 3.39 -17.89 -8.09
CA TYR A 60 4.60 -17.58 -7.33
C TYR A 60 4.84 -18.54 -6.16
N ARG A 61 3.93 -19.46 -5.86
CA ARG A 61 3.99 -20.32 -4.68
C ARG A 61 4.59 -21.71 -5.00
N PRO A 62 5.31 -22.32 -4.05
CA PRO A 62 5.89 -21.69 -2.85
C PRO A 62 7.20 -20.93 -3.15
N GLU A 63 8.02 -21.39 -4.11
CA GLU A 63 9.44 -21.02 -4.20
C GLU A 63 9.66 -19.53 -4.52
N GLY A 64 8.71 -18.87 -5.18
CA GLY A 64 8.77 -17.46 -5.53
C GLY A 64 8.13 -16.52 -4.50
N ALA A 65 7.43 -17.06 -3.49
CA ALA A 65 6.52 -16.29 -2.66
C ALA A 65 7.26 -15.21 -1.86
N LEU A 66 8.37 -15.56 -1.20
CA LEU A 66 9.20 -14.61 -0.46
C LEU A 66 9.74 -13.48 -1.36
N ARG A 67 10.27 -13.82 -2.53
CA ARG A 67 10.76 -12.83 -3.50
C ARG A 67 9.64 -11.88 -3.90
N GLN A 68 8.45 -12.41 -4.19
CA GLN A 68 7.33 -11.61 -4.63
C GLN A 68 6.77 -10.73 -3.50
N THR A 69 6.75 -11.22 -2.25
CA THR A 69 6.46 -10.42 -1.05
C THR A 69 7.38 -9.21 -0.95
N LEU A 70 8.70 -9.43 -1.01
CA LEU A 70 9.68 -8.35 -0.95
C LEU A 70 9.54 -7.36 -2.11
N ARG A 71 9.25 -7.85 -3.33
CA ARG A 71 9.02 -6.99 -4.49
C ARG A 71 7.78 -6.10 -4.34
N MET A 72 6.70 -6.59 -3.72
CA MET A 72 5.50 -5.79 -3.50
C MET A 72 5.69 -4.75 -2.40
N ILE A 73 6.39 -5.12 -1.33
CA ILE A 73 6.79 -4.17 -0.29
C ILE A 73 7.64 -3.05 -0.91
N GLU A 74 8.65 -3.42 -1.70
CA GLU A 74 9.49 -2.47 -2.44
C GLU A 74 8.67 -1.60 -3.39
N CYS A 75 7.68 -2.18 -4.08
CA CYS A 75 6.78 -1.43 -4.92
C CYS A 75 6.12 -0.30 -4.12
N ALA A 76 5.54 -0.59 -2.94
CA ALA A 76 4.91 0.44 -2.11
C ALA A 76 5.86 1.58 -1.69
N HIS A 77 7.13 1.26 -1.37
CA HIS A 77 8.16 2.29 -1.12
C HIS A 77 8.39 3.16 -2.36
N VAL A 78 8.59 2.55 -3.53
CA VAL A 78 8.75 3.26 -4.82
C VAL A 78 7.52 4.12 -5.17
N LEU A 79 6.30 3.66 -4.86
CA LEU A 79 5.09 4.46 -5.03
C LEU A 79 5.17 5.74 -4.19
N ALA A 80 5.54 5.62 -2.90
CA ALA A 80 5.62 6.77 -2.00
C ALA A 80 6.75 7.73 -2.39
N GLU A 81 7.94 7.22 -2.70
CA GLU A 81 9.10 8.02 -3.10
C GLU A 81 8.90 8.73 -4.44
N GLY A 82 8.20 8.09 -5.39
CA GLY A 82 7.89 8.69 -6.70
C GLY A 82 6.67 9.63 -6.68
N ASN A 83 5.92 9.66 -5.58
CA ASN A 83 4.72 10.51 -5.43
C ASN A 83 4.65 11.25 -4.08
N PRO A 84 5.74 11.92 -3.63
CA PRO A 84 5.85 12.46 -2.28
C PRO A 84 4.92 13.66 -2.04
N ASP A 85 4.49 14.32 -3.12
CA ASP A 85 3.52 15.41 -3.14
C ASP A 85 2.08 14.94 -2.88
N ALA A 86 1.80 13.65 -3.09
CA ALA A 86 0.43 13.13 -3.10
C ALA A 86 0.17 12.03 -2.07
N VAL A 87 1.19 11.22 -1.73
CA VAL A 87 1.03 10.08 -0.82
C VAL A 87 2.19 9.97 0.16
N ARG A 88 1.98 9.26 1.27
CA ARG A 88 3.04 8.92 2.24
C ARG A 88 2.84 7.49 2.73
N LEU A 89 3.89 6.68 2.67
CA LEU A 89 3.90 5.39 3.36
C LEU A 89 4.06 5.61 4.86
N CYS A 90 3.05 5.18 5.63
CA CYS A 90 2.93 5.44 7.06
C CYS A 90 3.10 4.15 7.86
N VAL A 91 3.71 4.29 9.03
CA VAL A 91 4.07 3.17 9.91
C VAL A 91 3.46 3.29 11.31
N ASP A 92 2.72 4.35 11.58
CA ASP A 92 2.05 4.62 12.84
C ASP A 92 0.90 5.61 12.62
N ALA A 93 0.08 5.81 13.66
CA ALA A 93 -1.06 6.72 13.62
C ALA A 93 -0.62 8.18 13.42
N ALA A 94 0.45 8.62 14.07
CA ALA A 94 0.95 9.99 13.94
C ALA A 94 1.35 10.31 12.48
N GLY A 95 2.03 9.38 11.80
CA GLY A 95 2.37 9.52 10.39
C GLY A 95 1.15 9.55 9.47
N ILE A 96 0.09 8.81 9.82
CA ILE A 96 -1.20 8.84 9.10
C ILE A 96 -1.86 10.22 9.26
N ASP A 97 -1.98 10.71 10.49
CA ASP A 97 -2.57 12.03 10.79
C ASP A 97 -1.79 13.14 10.05
N GLU A 98 -0.46 13.14 10.15
CA GLU A 98 0.41 14.10 9.42
C GLU A 98 0.26 14.02 7.90
N ALA A 99 0.02 12.84 7.33
CA ALA A 99 -0.19 12.69 5.90
C ALA A 99 -1.52 13.35 5.49
N ILE A 100 -2.60 13.01 6.20
CA ILE A 100 -3.96 13.48 5.93
C ILE A 100 -4.06 14.99 6.14
N ASP A 101 -3.55 15.51 7.25
CA ASP A 101 -3.53 16.96 7.54
C ASP A 101 -2.69 17.72 6.52
N GLY A 102 -1.64 17.09 5.98
CA GLY A 102 -0.83 17.59 4.89
C GLY A 102 -1.48 17.48 3.50
N GLY A 103 -2.73 17.01 3.40
CA GLY A 103 -3.45 16.85 2.14
C GLY A 103 -2.99 15.67 1.27
N ARG A 104 -2.24 14.71 1.85
CA ARG A 104 -1.76 13.50 1.19
C ARG A 104 -2.58 12.28 1.59
N ILE A 105 -2.56 11.27 0.74
CA ILE A 105 -3.13 9.96 1.07
C ILE A 105 -2.12 9.17 1.91
N ALA A 106 -2.54 8.73 3.08
CA ALA A 106 -1.77 7.80 3.89
C ALA A 106 -1.84 6.40 3.27
N LEU A 107 -0.69 5.80 2.97
CA LEU A 107 -0.56 4.42 2.54
C LEU A 107 -0.07 3.58 3.71
N VAL A 108 -0.64 2.40 3.92
CA VAL A 108 -0.19 1.47 4.98
C VAL A 108 -0.05 0.08 4.38
N LEU A 109 1.09 -0.59 4.62
CA LEU A 109 1.30 -1.96 4.16
C LEU A 109 0.58 -2.97 5.05
N ALA A 110 -0.13 -3.90 4.42
CA ALA A 110 -0.70 -5.08 5.04
C ALA A 110 -0.12 -6.35 4.41
N MET A 111 -0.06 -7.44 5.15
CA MET A 111 0.16 -8.76 4.58
C MET A 111 -1.17 -9.45 4.36
N GLU A 112 -1.32 -10.13 3.22
CA GLU A 112 -2.48 -10.98 2.96
C GLU A 112 -2.03 -12.44 2.87
N SER A 113 -2.51 -13.29 3.79
CA SER A 113 -2.22 -14.73 3.89
C SER A 113 -0.75 -15.14 4.09
N MET A 114 0.22 -14.22 3.99
CA MET A 114 1.65 -14.41 4.29
C MET A 114 2.37 -15.65 3.69
N PRO A 115 2.05 -16.14 2.46
CA PRO A 115 2.71 -17.34 1.93
C PRO A 115 4.22 -17.16 1.70
N GLY A 116 4.73 -15.92 1.65
CA GLY A 116 6.16 -15.64 1.54
C GLY A 116 6.94 -15.80 2.85
N LEU A 117 6.26 -15.87 4.00
CA LEU A 117 6.89 -16.14 5.30
C LEU A 117 6.83 -17.62 5.65
N ASP A 118 5.80 -18.33 5.17
CA ASP A 118 5.56 -19.75 5.44
C ASP A 118 5.64 -20.05 6.95
N GLU A 119 6.26 -21.14 7.38
CA GLU A 119 6.45 -21.49 8.80
C GLU A 119 7.49 -20.59 9.54
N SER A 120 8.13 -19.64 8.86
CA SER A 120 9.24 -18.84 9.41
C SER A 120 8.76 -17.59 10.16
N VAL A 121 8.22 -17.78 11.37
CA VAL A 121 7.64 -16.73 12.23
C VAL A 121 8.61 -15.57 12.52
N GLU A 122 9.91 -15.84 12.59
CA GLU A 122 10.95 -14.83 12.79
C GLU A 122 10.96 -13.75 11.70
N LEU A 123 10.44 -14.05 10.51
CA LEU A 123 10.34 -13.12 9.39
C LEU A 123 9.22 -12.08 9.58
N ILE A 124 8.28 -12.27 10.51
CA ILE A 124 7.28 -11.24 10.87
C ILE A 124 7.98 -9.95 11.32
N SER A 125 9.02 -10.08 12.15
CA SER A 125 9.83 -8.94 12.58
C SER A 125 10.54 -8.25 11.41
N THR A 126 10.92 -9.01 10.38
CA THR A 126 11.55 -8.49 9.17
C THR A 126 10.56 -7.65 8.36
N VAL A 127 9.38 -8.18 8.04
CA VAL A 127 8.38 -7.41 7.27
C VAL A 127 7.84 -6.21 8.05
N HIS A 128 7.75 -6.32 9.38
CA HIS A 128 7.43 -5.17 10.23
C HIS A 128 8.49 -4.06 10.12
N ARG A 129 9.79 -4.39 10.16
CA ARG A 129 10.86 -3.41 9.91
C ARG A 129 10.77 -2.77 8.53
N LEU A 130 10.27 -3.50 7.53
CA LEU A 130 10.06 -3.01 6.17
C LEU A 130 8.78 -2.17 6.00
N GLY A 131 7.98 -1.98 7.06
CA GLY A 131 6.84 -1.08 7.08
C GLY A 131 5.46 -1.74 7.14
N VAL A 132 5.37 -3.07 7.17
CA VAL A 132 4.09 -3.79 7.36
C VAL A 132 3.50 -3.50 8.74
N ARG A 133 2.22 -3.14 8.81
CA ARG A 133 1.51 -2.84 10.07
C ARG A 133 0.21 -3.61 10.27
N VAL A 134 -0.25 -4.33 9.26
CA VAL A 134 -1.46 -5.14 9.29
C VAL A 134 -1.16 -6.53 8.71
N ALA A 135 -1.86 -7.55 9.19
CA ALA A 135 -1.61 -8.96 8.93
C ALA A 135 -2.93 -9.74 8.97
#